data_AF-A0A820LXF1-F1
#
_entry.id   AF-A0A820LXF1-F1
#
_cell.length_a   1.000
_cell.length_b   1.000
_cell.length_c   1.000
_cell.angle_alpha   90.00
_cell.angle_beta   90.00
_cell.angle_gamma   90.00
#
_symmetry.space_group_name_H-M   'P 1'
#
loop_
_entity.id
_entity.type
_entity.pdbx_description
1 polymer ?
#
loop_
_entity_poly.entity_id
_entity_poly.type
_entity_poly.pdbx_seq_one_letter_code
_entity_poly.pdbx_strand_id
1 'polypeptide(L)'
;IKHNLLPLSILNGTLSYKKETDQIVESDSDVPWDSGLLQKAYGDEIFASIKRIFNSFLRIAQYDRIIIQIALIILILNKDFSTNSDSNEPNLNDDMAVYSAQSFYTELLWKYMETSHGFEKSAYIFMELVVKFISWQTIEKQARISIRKALSSTDTNQLLPIMKSLLHMS
;
A
#
# COMPACT_ATOMS: atom_id res chain seq x y z
N ILE A 1 2.35 -10.09 -6.39
CA ILE A 1 3.15 -8.84 -6.25
C ILE A 1 2.57 -7.69 -7.07
N LYS A 2 2.20 -7.86 -8.36
CA LYS A 2 1.75 -6.74 -9.22
C LYS A 2 0.60 -5.89 -8.64
N HIS A 3 -0.30 -6.49 -7.87
CA HIS A 3 -1.52 -5.79 -7.43
C HIS A 3 -1.37 -4.89 -6.19
N ASN A 4 -0.40 -5.17 -5.32
CA ASN A 4 -0.15 -4.35 -4.13
C ASN A 4 0.97 -3.33 -4.33
N LEU A 5 1.42 -3.07 -5.56
CA LEU A 5 2.60 -2.22 -5.80
C LEU A 5 2.41 -0.80 -5.25
N LEU A 6 1.29 -0.14 -5.51
CA LEU A 6 1.05 1.22 -5.03
C LEU A 6 0.98 1.35 -3.49
N PRO A 7 0.24 0.50 -2.75
CA PRO A 7 0.29 0.55 -1.28
C PRO A 7 1.66 0.16 -0.73
N LEU A 8 2.37 -0.77 -1.37
CA LEU A 8 3.75 -1.10 -0.99
C LEU A 8 4.67 0.10 -1.16
N SER A 9 4.57 0.84 -2.27
CA SER A 9 5.32 2.07 -2.50
C SER A 9 5.05 3.12 -1.43
N ILE A 10 3.78 3.28 -1.03
CA ILE A 10 3.35 4.21 0.02
C ILE A 10 3.95 3.84 1.37
N LEU A 11 3.75 2.60 1.82
CA LEU A 11 4.26 2.14 3.11
C LEU A 11 5.79 2.20 3.12
N ASN A 12 6.46 1.78 2.05
CA ASN A 12 7.91 1.86 1.93
C ASN A 12 8.41 3.32 1.96
N GLY A 13 7.68 4.24 1.32
CA GLY A 13 7.98 5.68 1.37
C GLY A 13 7.99 6.23 2.79
N THR A 14 7.13 5.73 3.68
CA THR A 14 7.13 6.16 5.10
C THR A 14 8.41 5.75 5.85
N LEU A 15 9.08 4.67 5.45
CA LEU A 15 10.37 4.26 6.01
C LEU A 15 11.53 5.13 5.53
N SER A 16 11.37 5.83 4.39
CA SER A 16 12.36 6.75 3.85
C SER A 16 12.20 8.19 4.38
N TYR A 17 11.15 8.45 5.17
CA TYR A 17 10.96 9.74 5.81
C TYR A 17 12.02 9.98 6.89
N LYS A 18 12.70 11.12 6.79
CA LYS A 18 13.62 11.64 7.80
C LYS A 18 12.94 12.71 8.63
N LYS A 19 12.89 12.49 9.93
CA LYS A 19 12.26 13.40 10.89
C LYS A 19 13.03 14.71 11.01
N GLU A 20 14.34 14.66 10.82
CA GLU A 20 15.26 15.79 10.98
C GLU A 20 15.04 16.85 9.89
N THR A 21 14.65 16.42 8.69
CA THR A 21 14.48 17.30 7.52
C THR A 21 13.02 17.49 7.13
N ASP A 22 12.07 16.84 7.82
CA ASP A 22 10.64 16.76 7.46
C ASP A 22 10.43 16.42 5.98
N GLN A 23 11.29 15.54 5.45
CA GLN A 23 11.34 15.21 4.04
C GLN A 23 11.44 13.70 3.87
N ILE A 24 10.75 13.20 2.85
CA ILE A 24 11.03 11.89 2.29
C ILE A 24 12.31 12.07 1.51
N VAL A 25 13.40 11.49 1.98
CA VAL A 25 14.61 11.43 1.17
C VAL A 25 14.34 10.39 0.11
N GLU A 26 14.25 10.82 -1.14
CA GLU A 26 14.30 9.90 -2.28
C GLU A 26 15.57 9.08 -2.10
N SER A 27 15.41 7.81 -1.75
CA SER A 27 16.50 6.85 -1.93
C SER A 27 16.72 6.70 -3.43
N ASP A 28 17.86 6.16 -3.85
CA ASP A 28 18.09 5.65 -5.23
C ASP A 28 17.15 4.45 -5.54
N SER A 29 15.90 4.52 -5.10
CA SER A 29 14.83 3.56 -5.26
C SER A 29 14.17 3.82 -6.60
N ASP A 30 14.07 2.77 -7.42
CA ASP A 30 13.37 2.75 -8.70
C ASP A 30 11.85 3.07 -8.61
N VAL A 31 11.36 3.37 -7.41
CA VAL A 31 9.97 3.69 -7.12
C VAL A 31 9.85 5.18 -6.73
N PRO A 32 9.59 6.08 -7.70
CA PRO A 32 9.46 7.51 -7.44
C PRO A 32 8.14 7.81 -6.72
N TRP A 33 8.23 8.41 -5.53
CA TRP A 33 7.10 9.03 -4.83
C TRP A 33 7.03 10.51 -5.21
N ASP A 34 6.65 10.81 -6.45
CA ASP A 34 6.40 12.19 -6.89
C ASP A 34 4.94 12.56 -6.57
N SER A 35 4.77 13.39 -5.54
CA SER A 35 3.46 13.84 -5.10
C SER A 35 2.72 14.69 -6.14
N GLY A 36 3.44 15.44 -6.97
CA GLY A 36 2.87 16.23 -8.07
C GLY A 36 2.42 15.34 -9.22
N LEU A 37 3.17 14.28 -9.53
CA LEU A 37 2.76 13.29 -10.52
C LEU A 37 1.51 12.53 -10.07
N LEU A 38 1.45 12.09 -8.81
CA LEU A 38 0.29 11.39 -8.25
C LEU A 38 -0.96 12.28 -8.25
N GLN A 39 -0.83 13.55 -7.89
CA GLN A 39 -1.94 14.50 -7.93
C GLN A 39 -2.48 14.68 -9.35
N LYS A 40 -1.60 14.84 -10.34
CA LYS A 40 -1.99 14.93 -11.76
C LYS A 40 -2.64 13.66 -12.29
N ALA A 41 -2.12 12.49 -11.89
CA ALA A 41 -2.59 11.20 -12.39
C ALA A 41 -3.95 10.79 -11.82
N TYR A 42 -4.19 11.04 -10.53
CA TYR A 42 -5.38 10.57 -9.83
C TYR A 42 -6.42 11.68 -9.54
N GLY A 43 -6.05 12.95 -9.72
CA GLY A 43 -6.88 14.09 -9.36
C GLY A 43 -6.86 14.39 -7.85
N ASP A 44 -7.34 15.59 -7.50
CA ASP A 44 -7.19 16.15 -6.15
C ASP A 44 -7.85 15.32 -5.04
N GLU A 45 -9.05 14.79 -5.30
CA GLU A 45 -9.82 14.06 -4.29
C GLU A 45 -9.17 12.72 -3.90
N ILE A 46 -8.75 11.95 -4.91
CA ILE A 46 -8.05 10.68 -4.69
C ILE A 46 -6.69 10.95 -4.06
N PHE A 47 -5.95 11.95 -4.56
CA PHE A 47 -4.66 12.34 -3.99
C PHE A 47 -4.76 12.75 -2.51
N ALA A 48 -5.75 13.55 -2.14
CA ALA A 48 -5.99 13.92 -0.73
C ALA A 48 -6.26 12.69 0.15
N SER A 49 -6.99 11.71 -0.38
CA SER A 49 -7.25 10.45 0.32
C SER A 49 -6.00 9.58 0.47
N ILE A 50 -5.18 9.47 -0.59
CA ILE A 50 -3.88 8.79 -0.55
C ILE A 50 -2.96 9.46 0.48
N LYS A 51 -2.86 10.80 0.46
CA LYS A 51 -2.02 11.57 1.41
C LYS A 51 -2.45 11.35 2.86
N ARG A 52 -3.76 11.27 3.12
CA ARG A 52 -4.30 10.98 4.46
C ARG A 52 -3.92 9.58 4.95
N ILE A 53 -3.89 8.58 4.08
CA ILE A 53 -3.42 7.23 4.41
C ILE A 53 -1.92 7.25 4.67
N PHE A 54 -1.14 7.85 3.76
CA PHE A 54 0.31 8.00 3.91
C PHE A 54 0.67 8.64 5.27
N ASN A 55 0.01 9.74 5.63
CA ASN A 55 0.25 10.45 6.89
C ASN A 55 -0.11 9.64 8.15
N SER A 56 -0.98 8.64 8.05
CA SER A 56 -1.29 7.73 9.16
C SER A 56 -0.20 6.68 9.31
N PHE A 57 0.23 6.04 8.21
CA PHE A 57 1.37 5.14 8.24
C PHE A 57 2.66 5.84 8.66
N LEU A 58 2.86 7.09 8.25
CA LEU A 58 4.00 7.89 8.67
C LEU A 58 4.02 8.12 10.19
N ARG A 59 2.86 8.41 10.79
CA ARG A 59 2.76 8.56 12.25
C ARG A 59 3.10 7.27 12.98
N ILE A 60 2.66 6.13 12.45
CA ILE A 60 3.02 4.81 12.99
C ILE A 60 4.52 4.57 12.82
N ALA A 61 5.11 4.85 11.66
CA ALA A 61 6.55 4.71 11.42
C ALA A 61 7.40 5.60 12.35
N GLN A 62 6.94 6.83 12.62
CA GLN A 62 7.60 7.75 13.55
C GLN A 62 7.50 7.30 15.01
N TYR A 63 6.42 6.60 15.36
CA TYR A 63 6.25 5.98 16.66
C TYR A 63 7.14 4.75 16.80
N ASP A 64 7.06 3.83 15.84
CA ASP A 64 7.84 2.61 15.78
C ASP A 64 7.91 2.06 14.34
N ARG A 65 9.12 2.07 13.78
CA ARG A 65 9.37 1.64 12.40
C ARG A 65 9.18 0.13 12.20
N ILE A 66 9.39 -0.70 13.23
CA ILE A 66 9.30 -2.15 13.11
C ILE A 66 7.87 -2.58 12.77
N ILE A 67 6.88 -1.85 13.31
CA ILE A 67 5.45 -2.06 13.01
C ILE A 67 5.20 -1.97 11.50
N ILE A 68 5.72 -0.93 10.83
CA ILE A 68 5.55 -0.75 9.38
C ILE A 68 6.33 -1.78 8.58
N GLN A 69 7.52 -2.18 9.03
CA GLN A 69 8.32 -3.22 8.37
C GLN A 69 7.59 -4.57 8.36
N ILE A 70 7.02 -4.99 9.48
CA ILE A 70 6.24 -6.24 9.53
C ILE A 70 4.94 -6.09 8.73
N ALA A 71 4.27 -4.93 8.81
CA ALA A 71 3.06 -4.65 8.04
C ALA A 71 3.30 -4.70 6.51
N LEU A 72 4.47 -4.27 6.05
CA LEU A 72 4.89 -4.42 4.65
C LEU A 72 4.99 -5.90 4.24
N ILE A 73 5.58 -6.75 5.07
CA ILE A 73 5.65 -8.20 4.80
C ILE A 73 4.25 -8.79 4.68
N ILE A 74 3.35 -8.46 5.62
CA ILE A 74 1.95 -8.90 5.58
C ILE A 74 1.26 -8.43 4.28
N LEU A 75 1.54 -7.21 3.83
CA LEU A 75 0.97 -6.67 2.59
C LEU A 75 1.53 -7.35 1.33
N ILE A 76 2.81 -7.72 1.31
CA ILE A 76 3.43 -8.50 0.22
C ILE A 76 2.78 -9.89 0.10
N LEU A 77 2.48 -10.49 1.25
CA LEU A 77 1.86 -11.82 1.35
C LEU A 77 0.34 -11.80 1.15
N ASN A 78 -0.29 -10.63 1.24
CA ASN A 78 -1.72 -10.49 0.94
C ASN A 78 -1.95 -10.71 -0.57
N LYS A 79 -2.81 -11.68 -0.89
CA LYS A 79 -3.48 -11.75 -2.20
C LYS A 79 -4.38 -10.53 -2.36
N ASP A 80 -4.69 -10.09 -3.59
CA ASP A 80 -5.59 -8.94 -3.76
C ASP A 80 -6.84 -9.14 -2.89
N PHE A 81 -7.24 -8.10 -2.17
CA PHE A 81 -8.56 -8.07 -1.53
C PHE A 81 -9.68 -7.82 -2.55
N SER A 82 -9.39 -8.00 -3.85
CA SER A 82 -10.31 -7.87 -4.96
C SER A 82 -11.38 -8.95 -4.85
N THR A 83 -12.55 -8.57 -4.33
CA THR A 83 -13.78 -9.36 -4.43
C THR A 83 -14.34 -9.40 -5.87
N ASN A 84 -13.64 -8.83 -6.86
CA ASN A 84 -14.06 -8.89 -8.25
C ASN A 84 -13.59 -10.22 -8.87
N SER A 85 -14.56 -11.08 -9.14
CA SER A 85 -14.44 -12.32 -9.93
C SER A 85 -13.82 -12.13 -11.33
N ASP A 86 -13.69 -10.89 -11.80
CA ASP A 86 -13.14 -10.53 -13.12
C ASP A 86 -11.63 -10.22 -13.11
N SER A 87 -10.96 -10.37 -11.96
CA SER A 87 -9.51 -10.21 -11.89
C SER A 87 -8.83 -11.49 -12.37
N ASN A 88 -8.18 -11.42 -13.55
CA ASN A 88 -7.18 -12.39 -14.03
C ASN A 88 -5.95 -12.37 -13.11
N GLU A 89 -6.13 -12.62 -11.81
CA GLU A 89 -5.01 -12.81 -10.91
C GLU A 89 -4.32 -14.13 -11.26
N PRO A 90 -2.99 -14.17 -11.33
CA PRO A 90 -2.28 -15.43 -11.37
C PRO A 90 -2.61 -16.18 -10.09
N ASN A 91 -3.26 -17.34 -10.21
CA ASN A 91 -3.40 -18.27 -9.10
C ASN A 91 -2.00 -18.54 -8.53
N LEU A 92 -1.80 -18.23 -7.25
CA LEU A 92 -0.57 -18.60 -6.58
C LEU A 92 -0.54 -20.13 -6.58
N ASN A 93 0.61 -20.71 -6.93
CA ASN A 93 0.75 -22.16 -6.99
C ASN A 93 0.50 -22.84 -5.63
N ASP A 94 0.59 -22.10 -4.52
CA ASP A 94 0.36 -22.59 -3.16
C ASP A 94 -0.29 -21.52 -2.28
N ASP A 95 -1.60 -21.32 -2.45
CA ASP A 95 -2.41 -20.38 -1.65
C ASP A 95 -2.34 -20.71 -0.13
N MET A 96 -2.21 -21.99 0.24
CA MET A 96 -2.18 -22.42 1.65
C MET A 96 -0.88 -21.98 2.33
N ALA A 97 0.27 -22.17 1.69
CA ALA A 97 1.55 -21.72 2.24
C ALA A 97 1.60 -20.19 2.42
N VAL A 98 1.02 -19.44 1.47
CA VAL A 98 0.93 -17.98 1.56
C VAL A 98 0.04 -17.55 2.72
N TYR A 99 -1.13 -18.18 2.89
CA TYR A 99 -2.01 -17.90 4.02
C TYR A 99 -1.36 -18.22 5.38
N SER A 100 -0.63 -19.35 5.47
CA SER A 100 0.13 -19.70 6.67
C SER A 100 1.22 -18.67 6.98
N ALA A 101 1.98 -18.23 5.98
CA ALA A 101 2.98 -17.18 6.15
C ALA A 101 2.36 -15.86 6.61
N GLN A 102 1.25 -15.44 5.98
CA GLN A 102 0.53 -14.23 6.36
C GLN A 102 0.05 -14.28 7.81
N SER A 103 -0.54 -15.41 8.22
CA SER A 103 -1.03 -15.62 9.59
C SER A 103 0.11 -15.51 10.59
N PHE A 104 1.25 -16.15 10.29
CA PHE A 104 2.46 -16.07 11.11
C PHE A 104 2.95 -14.63 11.31
N TYR A 105 3.08 -13.84 10.23
CA TYR A 105 3.54 -12.45 10.35
C TYR A 105 2.50 -11.54 11.02
N THR A 106 1.22 -11.81 10.85
CA THR A 106 0.15 -11.09 11.55
C THR A 106 0.21 -11.33 13.06
N GLU A 107 0.41 -12.58 13.47
CA GLU A 107 0.59 -12.94 14.87
C GLU A 107 1.89 -12.35 15.44
N LEU A 108 2.98 -12.38 14.67
CA LEU A 108 4.25 -11.76 15.06
C LEU A 108 4.08 -10.26 15.30
N LEU A 109 3.37 -9.55 14.40
CA LEU A 109 3.07 -8.13 14.56
C LEU A 109 2.30 -7.86 15.85
N TRP A 110 1.24 -8.65 16.11
CA TRP A 110 0.45 -8.51 17.32
C TRP A 110 1.30 -8.70 18.59
N LYS A 111 2.03 -9.82 18.68
CA LYS A 111 2.87 -10.15 19.84
C LYS A 111 3.97 -9.10 20.06
N TYR A 112 4.59 -8.64 18.98
CA TYR A 112 5.60 -7.59 19.02
C TYR A 112 5.03 -6.30 19.64
N MET A 113 3.86 -5.85 19.15
CA MET A 113 3.24 -4.65 19.66
C MET A 113 2.82 -4.81 21.12
N GLU A 114 2.15 -5.92 21.46
CA GLU A 114 1.67 -6.17 22.82
C GLU A 114 2.82 -6.19 23.83
N THR A 115 3.94 -6.82 23.47
CA THR A 115 5.13 -6.90 24.31
C THR A 115 5.83 -5.54 24.45
N SER A 116 5.89 -4.75 23.37
CA SER A 116 6.66 -3.50 23.34
C SER A 116 5.88 -2.28 23.85
N HIS A 117 4.56 -2.29 23.67
CA HIS A 117 3.70 -1.10 23.83
C HIS A 117 2.50 -1.34 24.76
N GLY A 118 2.27 -2.58 25.19
CA GLY A 118 1.12 -2.97 26.01
C GLY A 118 -0.16 -3.16 25.20
N PHE A 119 -1.14 -3.84 25.80
CA PHE A 119 -2.35 -4.28 25.12
C PHE A 119 -3.17 -3.13 24.49
N GLU A 120 -3.50 -2.10 25.26
CA GLU A 120 -4.40 -1.02 24.79
C GLU A 120 -3.83 -0.27 23.58
N LYS A 121 -2.54 0.09 23.65
CA LYS A 121 -1.85 0.80 22.58
C LYS A 121 -1.74 -0.08 21.33
N SER A 122 -1.47 -1.36 21.52
CA SER A 122 -1.36 -2.35 20.44
C SER A 122 -2.68 -2.55 19.72
N ALA A 123 -3.77 -2.69 20.47
CA ALA A 123 -5.12 -2.78 19.91
C ALA A 123 -5.45 -1.54 19.07
N TYR A 124 -5.14 -0.34 19.57
CA TYR A 124 -5.34 0.90 18.83
C TYR A 124 -4.55 0.94 17.51
N ILE A 125 -3.24 0.69 17.56
CA ILE A 125 -2.38 0.74 16.36
C ILE A 125 -2.79 -0.34 15.36
N PHE A 126 -3.09 -1.56 15.84
CA PHE A 126 -3.52 -2.66 14.97
C PHE A 126 -4.83 -2.32 14.25
N MET A 127 -5.81 -1.78 14.96
CA MET A 127 -7.07 -1.32 14.35
C MET A 127 -6.85 -0.19 13.36
N GLU A 128 -5.95 0.75 13.65
CA GLU A 128 -5.58 1.81 12.70
C GLU A 128 -4.99 1.20 11.43
N LEU A 129 -4.05 0.27 11.53
CA LEU A 129 -3.48 -0.44 10.37
C LEU A 129 -4.56 -1.11 9.52
N VAL A 130 -5.44 -1.89 10.15
CA VAL A 130 -6.55 -2.59 9.46
C VAL A 130 -7.45 -1.60 8.72
N VAL A 131 -7.88 -0.53 9.39
CA VAL A 131 -8.72 0.52 8.78
C VAL A 131 -8.02 1.17 7.59
N LYS A 132 -6.72 1.45 7.69
CA LYS A 132 -5.97 2.04 6.57
C LYS A 132 -5.78 1.08 5.41
N PHE A 133 -5.56 -0.21 5.67
CA PHE A 133 -5.53 -1.22 4.62
C PHE A 133 -6.86 -1.36 3.88
N ILE A 134 -8.00 -1.34 4.59
CA ILE A 134 -9.32 -1.37 3.95
C ILE A 134 -9.60 -0.07 3.18
N SER A 135 -9.27 1.08 3.78
CA SER A 135 -9.42 2.39 3.13
C SER A 135 -8.62 2.46 1.83
N TRP A 136 -7.42 1.87 1.84
CA TRP A 136 -6.57 1.76 0.67
C TRP A 136 -7.26 1.03 -0.48
N GLN A 137 -7.83 -0.15 -0.23
CA GLN A 137 -8.53 -0.94 -1.24
C GLN A 137 -9.68 -0.16 -1.91
N THR A 138 -10.39 0.63 -1.10
CA THR A 138 -11.49 1.47 -1.59
C THR A 138 -10.96 2.54 -2.55
N ILE A 139 -9.88 3.23 -2.17
CA ILE A 139 -9.22 4.25 -3.01
C ILE A 139 -8.65 3.63 -4.26
N GLU A 140 -8.03 2.46 -4.17
CA GLU A 140 -7.48 1.78 -5.32
C GLU A 140 -8.57 1.41 -6.34
N LYS A 141 -9.71 0.91 -5.87
CA LYS A 141 -10.88 0.65 -6.73
C LYS A 141 -11.36 1.94 -7.41
N GLN A 142 -11.48 3.05 -6.66
CA GLN A 142 -11.87 4.34 -7.21
C GLN A 142 -10.86 4.85 -8.25
N ALA A 143 -9.57 4.77 -7.95
CA ALA A 143 -8.48 5.15 -8.83
C ALA A 143 -8.49 4.35 -10.14
N ARG A 144 -8.65 3.03 -10.07
CA ARG A 144 -8.80 2.16 -11.25
C ARG A 144 -10.01 2.60 -12.11
N ILE A 145 -11.14 2.92 -11.49
CA ILE A 145 -12.35 3.38 -12.21
C ILE A 145 -12.12 4.75 -12.86
N SER A 146 -11.56 5.71 -12.15
CA SER A 146 -11.30 7.07 -12.66
C SER A 146 -10.34 7.04 -13.85
N ILE A 147 -9.28 6.24 -13.77
CA ILE A 147 -8.30 6.10 -14.84
C ILE A 147 -8.90 5.44 -16.08
N ARG A 148 -9.72 4.39 -15.91
CA ARG A 148 -10.44 3.75 -17.03
C ARG A 148 -11.43 4.69 -17.72
N LYS A 149 -11.99 5.67 -17.00
CA LYS A 149 -12.85 6.70 -17.59
C LYS A 149 -12.06 7.78 -18.32
N ALA A 150 -10.85 8.08 -17.85
CA ALA A 150 -10.03 9.17 -18.37
C ALA A 150 -9.19 8.78 -19.61
N LEU A 151 -8.78 7.52 -19.73
CA LEU A 151 -7.92 7.08 -20.82
C LEU A 151 -8.72 6.45 -21.96
N SER A 152 -8.45 6.89 -23.20
CA SER A 152 -8.88 6.17 -24.39
C SER A 152 -8.00 4.95 -24.65
N SER A 153 -8.47 3.99 -25.45
CA SER A 153 -7.69 2.82 -25.86
C SER A 153 -6.37 3.17 -26.58
N THR A 154 -6.29 4.37 -27.15
CA THR A 154 -5.10 4.89 -27.83
C THR A 154 -4.04 5.37 -26.82
N ASP A 155 -4.48 5.96 -25.71
CA ASP A 155 -3.59 6.49 -24.66
C ASP A 155 -2.94 5.37 -23.84
N THR A 156 -3.68 4.27 -23.62
CA THR A 156 -3.17 3.08 -22.91
C THR A 156 -1.94 2.51 -23.59
N ASN A 157 -1.87 2.53 -24.93
CA ASN A 157 -0.74 1.99 -25.68
C ASN A 157 0.57 2.77 -25.48
N GLN A 158 0.47 4.04 -25.07
CA GLN A 158 1.64 4.92 -24.85
C GLN A 158 2.22 4.80 -23.44
N LEU A 159 1.53 4.12 -22.52
CA LEU A 159 2.00 3.95 -21.14
C LEU A 159 3.16 2.96 -21.05
N LEU A 160 4.13 3.29 -20.18
CA LEU A 160 5.24 2.39 -19.85
C LEU A 160 4.72 1.08 -19.22
N PRO A 161 5.41 -0.06 -19.39
CA PRO A 161 4.99 -1.35 -18.83
C PRO A 161 4.78 -1.33 -17.29
N ILE A 162 5.58 -0.53 -16.58
CA ILE A 162 5.43 -0.37 -15.13
C ILE A 162 4.18 0.45 -14.77
N MET A 163 3.84 1.46 -15.56
CA MET A 163 2.60 2.23 -15.37
C MET A 163 1.38 1.38 -15.70
N LYS A 164 1.42 0.58 -16.78
CA LYS A 164 0.39 -0.40 -17.10
C LYS A 164 0.21 -1.41 -15.95
N SER A 165 1.31 -1.86 -15.34
CA SER A 165 1.27 -2.77 -14.19
C SER A 165 0.69 -2.10 -12.95
N LEU A 166 1.10 -0.87 -12.62
CA LEU A 166 0.58 -0.09 -11.48
C LEU A 166 -0.90 0.25 -11.61
N LEU A 167 -1.38 0.43 -12.85
CA LEU A 167 -2.76 0.82 -13.14
C LEU A 167 -3.66 -0.35 -13.56
N HIS A 168 -3.12 -1.57 -13.57
CA HIS A 168 -3.82 -2.79 -13.99
C HIS A 168 -4.47 -2.69 -15.38
N MET A 169 -3.67 -2.24 -16.34
CA MET A 169 -4.01 -2.20 -17.76
C MET A 169 -3.31 -3.33 -18.50
N SER A 170 -4.06 -4.09 -19.29
CA SER A 170 -3.54 -5.08 -20.24
C SER A 170 -3.10 -4.42 -21.53
#